data_AF-A0A2A7E890-F1
#
_entry.id   AF-A0A2A7E890-F1
#
_cell.length_a   1.000
_cell.length_b   1.000
_cell.length_c   1.000
_cell.angle_alpha   90.00
_cell.angle_beta   90.00
_cell.angle_gamma   90.00
#
_symmetry.space_group_name_H-M   'P 1'
#
loop_
_entity.id
_entity.type
_entity.pdbx_description
1 polymer ?
#
loop_
_entity_poly.entity_id
_entity_poly.type
_entity_poly.pdbx_seq_one_letter_code
_entity_poly.pdbx_strand_id
1 'polypeptide(L)'
;MTKKTEIPSHLKPFVSTQHYDQYTPVNHAVWRYIMRQNHSFLKHVAHPAYVNGLQSSGINIDAIPKVEEMNECLAPSGWGAVTIDGLIPGVAFFDFQGHGLLPIATDIRKVENIEYTPAPDIVHEAAGHAPILLDPTYAKYVKRFGQIGAKAFSTKEEHDAFEAVRILTIVKESPTSTPQEVADAENAVIEKQKLVSGLSEAEQISRLFWWTVEYGLIGSIDDPKIYGAGLLSSVGESKHCLTDAVEKVPFSIEACTGTTYDVTKMQPQLFVCDSFEELTEALEKFSETMAFKTGGKEGLEKAIRSENHATAELNSGLQITGTFNETIENDAGEVIYMRTNSPTALSIHNKQLADHSTAVHSDGFGTPIGLLTENIALENCTDEQLQSLGITIGNKTSFTFASGIHVNGTVTAIQKNDKKIALISFIDCTVTYKERLLFDASWGAFDMAVGSKITSVFPGAADAAAFFPADEEIEATPAPLTLTELDRMYQTVRDIRNEGILHEAHIEQLVAIQEVLNKFYAKEWLLRLEILELLLDHNKGHETSAALLQQLSTFTTDEAITRLINNGLALLPVKDVKNDATIN
;
A
#
# COMPACT_ATOMS: atom_id res chain seq x y z
N MET A 1 -14.53 18.60 -16.35
CA MET A 1 -14.85 17.68 -15.25
C MET A 1 -13.89 16.51 -15.36
N THR A 2 -12.83 16.53 -14.57
CA THR A 2 -11.93 15.37 -14.40
C THR A 2 -12.76 14.24 -13.80
N LYS A 3 -12.74 13.06 -14.44
CA LYS A 3 -13.50 11.90 -13.99
C LYS A 3 -12.90 11.45 -12.65
N LYS A 4 -13.69 11.45 -11.57
CA LYS A 4 -13.28 10.93 -10.24
C LYS A 4 -12.77 9.50 -10.44
N THR A 5 -11.59 9.17 -9.91
CA THR A 5 -11.02 7.82 -10.00
C THR A 5 -11.96 6.87 -9.26
N GLU A 6 -12.56 5.94 -10.00
CA GLU A 6 -13.50 4.98 -9.44
C GLU A 6 -12.74 3.88 -8.70
N ILE A 7 -13.15 3.61 -7.45
CA ILE A 7 -12.53 2.56 -6.63
C ILE A 7 -12.98 1.19 -7.19
N PRO A 8 -12.04 0.32 -7.61
CA PRO A 8 -12.36 -1.03 -8.06
C PRO A 8 -13.15 -1.81 -7.01
N SER A 9 -14.11 -2.62 -7.45
CA SER A 9 -15.04 -3.31 -6.53
C SER A 9 -14.33 -4.24 -5.54
N HIS A 10 -13.26 -4.91 -5.97
CA HIS A 10 -12.48 -5.82 -5.13
C HIS A 10 -11.61 -5.09 -4.09
N LEU A 11 -11.43 -3.78 -4.23
CA LEU A 11 -10.71 -2.96 -3.25
C LEU A 11 -11.63 -2.27 -2.24
N LYS A 12 -12.94 -2.22 -2.50
CA LYS A 12 -13.93 -1.62 -1.59
C LYS A 12 -13.91 -2.21 -0.17
N PRO A 13 -13.67 -3.52 0.05
CA PRO A 13 -13.59 -4.06 1.41
C PRO A 13 -12.47 -3.47 2.28
N PHE A 14 -11.47 -2.81 1.68
CA PHE A 14 -10.37 -2.16 2.40
C PHE A 14 -10.61 -0.66 2.65
N VAL A 15 -11.73 -0.12 2.16
CA VAL A 15 -12.06 1.30 2.25
C VAL A 15 -12.85 1.56 3.52
N SER A 16 -12.46 2.60 4.25
CA SER A 16 -13.14 3.07 5.47
C SER A 16 -13.74 4.45 5.30
N THR A 17 -14.42 4.96 6.31
CA THR A 17 -15.00 6.31 6.34
C THR A 17 -14.17 7.25 7.21
N GLN A 18 -13.80 8.42 6.68
CA GLN A 18 -13.23 9.47 7.53
C GLN A 18 -14.31 10.08 8.44
N HIS A 19 -14.35 9.66 9.70
CA HIS A 19 -15.18 10.29 10.72
C HIS A 19 -14.53 11.59 11.23
N TYR A 20 -14.61 12.64 10.43
CA TYR A 20 -13.90 13.91 10.69
C TYR A 20 -14.31 14.58 12.02
N ASP A 21 -15.52 14.32 12.51
CA ASP A 21 -16.04 14.78 13.80
C ASP A 21 -15.40 14.07 15.02
N GLN A 22 -14.62 13.01 14.79
CA GLN A 22 -13.88 12.29 15.83
C GLN A 22 -12.50 12.92 16.12
N TYR A 23 -12.01 13.84 15.27
CA TYR A 23 -10.78 14.56 15.58
C TYR A 23 -11.00 15.58 16.71
N THR A 24 -10.27 15.42 17.80
CA THR A 24 -10.30 16.38 18.90
C THR A 24 -9.56 17.67 18.52
N PRO A 25 -9.81 18.78 19.25
CA PRO A 25 -9.02 19.99 19.13
C PRO A 25 -7.52 19.77 19.41
N VAL A 26 -7.19 18.82 20.29
CA VAL A 26 -5.80 18.38 20.54
C VAL A 26 -5.20 17.75 19.29
N ASN A 27 -5.94 16.88 18.59
CA ASN A 27 -5.47 16.28 17.34
C ASN A 27 -5.11 17.36 16.30
N HIS A 28 -5.95 18.38 16.14
CA HIS A 28 -5.65 19.48 15.24
C HIS A 28 -4.43 20.31 15.68
N ALA A 29 -4.18 20.45 16.99
CA ALA A 29 -2.97 21.12 17.48
C ALA A 29 -1.70 20.29 17.21
N VAL A 30 -1.77 18.96 17.36
CA VAL A 30 -0.68 18.04 17.00
C VAL A 30 -0.34 18.17 15.50
N TRP A 31 -1.37 18.11 14.64
CA TRP A 31 -1.22 18.32 13.21
C TRP A 31 -0.52 19.65 12.91
N ARG A 32 -1.03 20.75 13.48
CA ARG A 32 -0.49 22.10 13.26
C ARG A 32 0.96 22.20 13.66
N TYR A 33 1.29 21.69 14.84
CA TYR A 33 2.66 21.68 15.33
C TYR A 33 3.59 20.96 14.33
N ILE A 34 3.24 19.75 13.90
CA ILE A 34 4.07 18.97 12.96
C ILE A 34 4.21 19.69 11.62
N MET A 35 3.09 20.16 11.04
CA MET A 35 3.10 20.81 9.74
C MET A 35 3.91 22.10 9.72
N ARG A 36 3.91 22.88 10.81
CA ARG A 36 4.76 24.08 10.92
C ARG A 36 6.25 23.72 10.92
N GLN A 37 6.63 22.70 11.68
CA GLN A 37 8.01 22.20 11.72
C GLN A 37 8.46 21.70 10.36
N ASN A 38 7.67 20.80 9.76
CA ASN A 38 7.96 20.23 8.45
C ASN A 38 8.03 21.32 7.38
N HIS A 39 7.04 22.19 7.27
CA HIS A 39 7.03 23.26 6.28
C HIS A 39 8.23 24.22 6.42
N SER A 40 8.61 24.58 7.66
CA SER A 40 9.74 25.48 7.89
C SER A 40 11.08 24.88 7.47
N PHE A 41 11.28 23.59 7.71
CA PHE A 41 12.53 22.90 7.38
C PHE A 41 12.58 22.43 5.92
N LEU A 42 11.53 21.72 5.47
CA LEU A 42 11.50 21.04 4.17
C LEU A 42 11.49 21.99 2.98
N LYS A 43 11.02 23.23 3.12
CA LYS A 43 11.10 24.25 2.03
C LYS A 43 12.52 24.49 1.51
N HIS A 44 13.55 24.11 2.26
CA HIS A 44 14.96 24.29 1.90
C HIS A 44 15.68 23.01 1.46
N VAL A 45 15.16 21.83 1.85
CA VAL A 45 15.88 20.55 1.70
C VAL A 45 15.09 19.47 0.95
N ALA A 46 13.77 19.59 0.86
CA ALA A 46 12.95 18.67 0.08
C ALA A 46 13.05 18.95 -1.41
N HIS A 47 12.77 17.93 -2.22
CA HIS A 47 12.70 18.05 -3.66
C HIS A 47 11.60 19.07 -4.07
N PRO A 48 11.82 19.92 -5.10
CA PRO A 48 10.84 20.95 -5.50
C PRO A 48 9.44 20.42 -5.79
N ALA A 49 9.32 19.18 -6.28
CA ALA A 49 8.03 18.51 -6.49
C ALA A 49 7.18 18.48 -5.22
N TYR A 50 7.78 18.16 -4.07
CA TYR A 50 7.10 18.15 -2.79
C TYR A 50 6.70 19.56 -2.34
N VAL A 51 7.67 20.49 -2.36
CA VAL A 51 7.47 21.87 -1.85
C VAL A 51 6.37 22.59 -2.63
N ASN A 52 6.37 22.46 -3.95
CA ASN A 52 5.34 23.05 -4.81
C ASN A 52 4.00 22.33 -4.66
N GLY A 53 4.03 21.01 -4.52
CA GLY A 53 2.84 20.17 -4.37
C GLY A 53 2.08 20.42 -3.07
N LEU A 54 2.77 20.74 -1.98
CA LEU A 54 2.14 20.94 -0.66
C LEU A 54 1.12 22.10 -0.67
N GLN A 55 1.36 23.12 -1.50
CA GLN A 55 0.45 24.26 -1.67
C GLN A 55 -0.83 23.89 -2.45
N SER A 56 -0.78 22.81 -3.23
CA SER A 56 -1.82 22.43 -4.20
C SER A 56 -2.54 21.13 -3.84
N SER A 57 -2.12 20.42 -2.79
CA SER A 57 -2.63 19.10 -2.41
C SER A 57 -3.88 19.12 -1.52
N GLY A 58 -4.44 20.30 -1.23
CA GLY A 58 -5.56 20.46 -0.29
C GLY A 58 -5.14 20.36 1.18
N ILE A 59 -3.84 20.39 1.46
CA ILE A 59 -3.30 20.30 2.81
C ILE A 59 -3.16 21.69 3.41
N ASN A 60 -3.76 21.86 4.60
CA ASN A 60 -3.61 23.06 5.41
C ASN A 60 -2.68 22.78 6.60
N ILE A 61 -1.87 23.77 7.00
CA ILE A 61 -1.08 23.70 8.23
C ILE A 61 -1.99 23.68 9.46
N ASP A 62 -3.12 24.37 9.44
CA ASP A 62 -3.93 24.65 10.62
C ASP A 62 -4.98 23.60 10.97
N ALA A 63 -5.22 22.63 10.08
CA ALA A 63 -6.25 21.62 10.26
C ALA A 63 -5.86 20.33 9.55
N ILE A 64 -6.25 19.20 10.16
CA ILE A 64 -6.15 17.88 9.54
C ILE A 64 -6.98 17.92 8.24
N PRO A 65 -6.46 17.43 7.11
CA PRO A 65 -7.15 17.52 5.84
C PRO A 65 -8.37 16.60 5.81
N LYS A 66 -9.40 17.02 5.08
CA LYS A 66 -10.46 16.12 4.66
C LYS A 66 -10.00 15.35 3.44
N VAL A 67 -10.07 14.02 3.49
CA VAL A 67 -9.62 13.16 2.40
C VAL A 67 -10.43 13.40 1.12
N GLU A 68 -11.71 13.77 1.25
CA GLU A 68 -12.53 14.17 0.11
C GLU A 68 -11.97 15.41 -0.63
N GLU A 69 -11.53 16.43 0.11
CA GLU A 69 -10.93 17.65 -0.46
C GLU A 69 -9.57 17.33 -1.11
N MET A 70 -8.77 16.45 -0.48
CA MET A 70 -7.52 15.96 -1.07
C MET A 70 -7.76 15.21 -2.38
N ASN A 71 -8.78 14.35 -2.42
CA ASN A 71 -9.14 13.61 -3.61
C ASN A 71 -9.52 14.55 -4.78
N GLU A 72 -10.18 15.67 -4.51
CA GLU A 72 -10.44 16.71 -5.52
C GLU A 72 -9.15 17.39 -6.01
N CYS A 73 -8.23 17.69 -5.09
CA CYS A 73 -6.96 18.36 -5.38
C CYS A 73 -5.99 17.48 -6.17
N LEU A 74 -5.99 16.16 -5.95
CA LEU A 74 -5.14 15.20 -6.67
C LEU A 74 -5.70 14.82 -8.05
N ALA A 75 -7.01 14.95 -8.27
CA ALA A 75 -7.65 14.54 -9.53
C ALA A 75 -6.97 15.07 -10.82
N PRO A 76 -6.44 16.32 -10.88
CA PRO A 76 -5.73 16.82 -12.05
C PRO A 76 -4.44 16.06 -12.41
N SER A 77 -3.77 15.41 -11.45
CA SER A 77 -2.57 14.59 -11.71
C SER A 77 -2.91 13.14 -12.08
N GLY A 78 -4.20 12.79 -12.18
CA GLY A 78 -4.65 11.43 -12.43
C GLY A 78 -4.60 10.54 -11.19
N TRP A 79 -4.52 11.16 -10.02
CA TRP A 79 -4.56 10.52 -8.70
C TRP A 79 -5.84 10.89 -7.94
N GLY A 80 -6.22 10.04 -7.01
CA GLY A 80 -7.24 10.30 -5.99
C GLY A 80 -6.73 9.88 -4.62
N ALA A 81 -7.52 10.14 -3.59
CA ALA A 81 -7.24 9.70 -2.23
C ALA A 81 -8.43 8.86 -1.73
N VAL A 82 -8.13 7.81 -0.97
CA VAL A 82 -9.11 6.89 -0.39
C VAL A 82 -8.73 6.59 1.05
N THR A 83 -9.70 6.60 1.94
CA THR A 83 -9.50 6.22 3.33
C THR A 83 -9.45 4.70 3.48
N ILE A 84 -8.53 4.23 4.30
CA ILE A 84 -8.40 2.81 4.64
C ILE A 84 -8.46 2.62 6.16
N ASP A 85 -8.95 1.46 6.58
CA ASP A 85 -8.92 1.06 7.99
C ASP A 85 -7.65 0.26 8.27
N GLY A 86 -6.82 0.80 9.16
CA GLY A 86 -5.62 0.12 9.68
C GLY A 86 -4.68 -0.46 8.61
N LEU A 87 -4.27 -1.72 8.84
CA LEU A 87 -3.25 -2.41 8.07
C LEU A 87 -3.87 -3.27 6.95
N ILE A 88 -3.66 -2.87 5.70
CA ILE A 88 -4.12 -3.60 4.51
C ILE A 88 -3.03 -4.51 3.92
N PRO A 89 -3.37 -5.63 3.25
CA PRO A 89 -2.39 -6.48 2.58
C PRO A 89 -1.59 -5.70 1.53
N GLY A 90 -0.28 -5.98 1.44
CA GLY A 90 0.62 -5.26 0.52
C GLY A 90 0.14 -5.29 -0.95
N VAL A 91 -0.43 -6.42 -1.39
CA VAL A 91 -1.02 -6.54 -2.75
C VAL A 91 -2.17 -5.54 -2.97
N ALA A 92 -3.03 -5.33 -1.97
CA ALA A 92 -4.13 -4.37 -2.05
C ALA A 92 -3.62 -2.92 -2.00
N PHE A 93 -2.63 -2.65 -1.14
CA PHE A 93 -1.95 -1.35 -1.07
C PHE A 93 -1.35 -0.93 -2.42
N PHE A 94 -0.60 -1.83 -3.06
CA PHE A 94 -0.05 -1.56 -4.38
C PHE A 94 -1.11 -1.49 -5.48
N ASP A 95 -2.19 -2.25 -5.37
CA ASP A 95 -3.28 -2.21 -6.35
C ASP A 95 -4.02 -0.86 -6.32
N PHE A 96 -4.29 -0.30 -5.13
CA PHE A 96 -4.80 1.07 -5.00
C PHE A 96 -3.89 2.07 -5.76
N GLN A 97 -2.59 2.03 -5.50
CA GLN A 97 -1.63 2.91 -6.17
C GLN A 97 -1.57 2.65 -7.68
N GLY A 98 -1.69 1.40 -8.12
CA GLY A 98 -1.73 1.01 -9.53
C GLY A 98 -2.91 1.62 -10.28
N HIS A 99 -4.02 1.85 -9.57
CA HIS A 99 -5.18 2.58 -10.05
C HIS A 99 -5.05 4.11 -9.93
N GLY A 100 -4.01 4.61 -9.26
CA GLY A 100 -3.83 6.03 -8.95
C GLY A 100 -4.71 6.47 -7.78
N LEU A 101 -4.86 5.63 -6.77
CA LEU A 101 -5.53 5.94 -5.51
C LEU A 101 -4.49 5.87 -4.40
N LEU A 102 -4.34 6.95 -3.64
CA LEU A 102 -3.50 6.99 -2.45
C LEU A 102 -4.32 6.50 -1.24
N PRO A 103 -3.96 5.36 -0.63
CA PRO A 103 -4.55 4.93 0.63
C PRO A 103 -4.15 5.87 1.77
N ILE A 104 -5.10 6.30 2.60
CA ILE A 104 -4.86 7.21 3.71
C ILE A 104 -5.44 6.60 4.99
N ALA A 105 -4.56 6.27 5.93
CA ALA A 105 -4.96 5.98 7.31
C ALA A 105 -5.52 7.25 7.97
N THR A 106 -6.67 7.14 8.63
CA THR A 106 -7.36 8.30 9.21
C THR A 106 -6.88 8.66 10.61
N ASP A 107 -6.20 7.75 11.30
CA ASP A 107 -5.68 8.02 12.64
C ASP A 107 -4.62 9.11 12.64
N ILE A 108 -4.47 9.79 13.77
CA ILE A 108 -3.41 10.76 13.99
C ILE A 108 -2.65 10.41 15.25
N ARG A 109 -1.31 10.48 15.18
CA ARG A 109 -0.44 10.24 16.34
C ARG A 109 -0.79 11.15 17.52
N LYS A 110 -0.50 10.65 18.73
CA LYS A 110 -0.72 11.37 19.98
C LYS A 110 0.41 12.37 20.26
N VAL A 111 0.18 13.30 21.20
CA VAL A 111 1.14 14.35 21.59
C VAL A 111 2.47 13.75 22.05
N GLU A 112 2.44 12.59 22.71
CA GLU A 112 3.64 11.91 23.22
C GLU A 112 4.51 11.31 22.11
N ASN A 113 3.94 11.10 20.93
CA ASN A 113 4.57 10.42 19.79
C ASN A 113 4.80 11.37 18.59
N ILE A 114 4.89 12.69 18.83
CA ILE A 114 5.05 13.69 17.76
C ILE A 114 6.30 13.45 16.92
N GLU A 115 7.43 13.11 17.55
CA GLU A 115 8.71 12.93 16.84
C GLU A 115 8.70 11.72 15.90
N TYR A 116 7.98 10.64 16.26
CA TYR A 116 7.97 9.39 15.53
C TYR A 116 6.79 8.49 15.92
N THR A 117 6.19 7.81 14.94
CA THR A 117 5.25 6.70 15.14
C THR A 117 5.64 5.53 14.22
N PRO A 118 5.69 4.28 14.72
CA PRO A 118 5.95 3.11 13.87
C PRO A 118 4.82 2.79 12.89
N ALA A 119 3.58 3.13 13.24
CA ALA A 119 2.41 2.90 12.40
C ALA A 119 2.11 4.15 11.54
N PRO A 120 1.76 3.98 10.25
CA PRO A 120 1.38 5.09 9.39
C PRO A 120 0.10 5.75 9.92
N ASP A 121 0.10 7.08 9.91
CA ASP A 121 -1.01 7.92 10.34
C ASP A 121 -1.32 8.97 9.25
N ILE A 122 -2.36 9.76 9.43
CA ILE A 122 -2.78 10.76 8.44
C ILE A 122 -1.68 11.79 8.14
N VAL A 123 -0.77 12.06 9.08
CA VAL A 123 0.39 12.93 8.84
C VAL A 123 1.34 12.28 7.84
N HIS A 124 1.66 11.00 8.05
CA HIS A 124 2.50 10.24 7.12
C HIS A 124 1.87 10.14 5.73
N GLU A 125 0.63 9.68 5.64
CA GLU A 125 -0.03 9.43 4.36
C GLU A 125 -0.37 10.72 3.63
N ALA A 126 -1.04 11.66 4.31
CA ALA A 126 -1.45 12.89 3.66
C ALA A 126 -0.27 13.82 3.42
N ALA A 127 0.51 14.16 4.46
CA ALA A 127 1.57 15.16 4.33
C ALA A 127 2.90 14.62 3.79
N GLY A 128 3.16 13.31 3.89
CA GLY A 128 4.35 12.68 3.31
C GLY A 128 4.17 12.35 1.83
N HIS A 129 3.13 11.60 1.47
CA HIS A 129 2.94 11.07 0.11
C HIS A 129 2.19 12.02 -0.84
N ALA A 130 1.09 12.63 -0.40
CA ALA A 130 0.18 13.32 -1.33
C ALA A 130 0.80 14.52 -2.09
N PRO A 131 1.63 15.41 -1.49
CA PRO A 131 2.15 16.58 -2.18
C PRO A 131 2.95 16.25 -3.44
N ILE A 132 3.85 15.28 -3.36
CA ILE A 132 4.78 14.96 -4.44
C ILE A 132 4.09 14.28 -5.63
N LEU A 133 2.90 13.68 -5.43
CA LEU A 133 2.07 13.08 -6.48
C LEU A 133 1.44 14.10 -7.45
N LEU A 134 1.60 15.40 -7.20
CA LEU A 134 1.23 16.44 -8.17
C LEU A 134 2.31 16.65 -9.24
N ASP A 135 3.52 16.14 -9.03
CA ASP A 135 4.53 16.06 -10.08
C ASP A 135 4.21 14.91 -11.04
N PRO A 136 4.06 15.18 -12.35
CA PRO A 136 3.59 14.18 -13.30
C PRO A 136 4.61 13.06 -13.56
N THR A 137 5.89 13.27 -13.32
CA THR A 137 6.91 12.21 -13.47
C THR A 137 6.84 11.28 -12.27
N TYR A 138 6.88 11.82 -11.05
CA TYR A 138 6.77 11.03 -9.82
C TYR A 138 5.43 10.29 -9.72
N ALA A 139 4.33 10.96 -10.05
CA ALA A 139 3.00 10.36 -10.09
C ALA A 139 2.92 9.13 -11.01
N LYS A 140 3.59 9.17 -12.16
CA LYS A 140 3.66 8.02 -13.08
C LYS A 140 4.54 6.91 -12.54
N TYR A 141 5.67 7.26 -11.94
CA TYR A 141 6.57 6.30 -11.28
C TYR A 141 5.82 5.51 -10.20
N VAL A 142 5.20 6.18 -9.23
CA VAL A 142 4.49 5.52 -8.12
C VAL A 142 3.30 4.70 -8.62
N LYS A 143 2.54 5.21 -9.60
CA LYS A 143 1.44 4.46 -10.21
C LYS A 143 1.94 3.19 -10.90
N ARG A 144 3.06 3.29 -11.59
CA ARG A 144 3.69 2.14 -12.25
C ARG A 144 4.25 1.15 -11.24
N PHE A 145 4.81 1.65 -10.15
CA PHE A 145 5.24 0.84 -9.00
C PHE A 145 4.08 0.05 -8.42
N GLY A 146 2.93 0.68 -8.18
CA GLY A 146 1.71 0.00 -7.73
C GLY A 146 1.27 -1.12 -8.69
N GLN A 147 1.26 -0.86 -10.00
CA GLN A 147 0.90 -1.87 -11.01
C GLN A 147 1.83 -3.10 -10.99
N ILE A 148 3.13 -2.90 -10.74
CA ILE A 148 4.12 -3.97 -10.67
C ILE A 148 4.05 -4.68 -9.31
N GLY A 149 3.95 -3.92 -8.22
CA GLY A 149 3.86 -4.44 -6.85
C GLY A 149 2.62 -5.29 -6.62
N ALA A 150 1.49 -4.92 -7.22
CA ALA A 150 0.26 -5.73 -7.21
C ALA A 150 0.41 -7.09 -7.94
N LYS A 151 1.51 -7.29 -8.67
CA LYS A 151 1.83 -8.54 -9.39
C LYS A 151 2.98 -9.31 -8.75
N ALA A 152 3.44 -8.92 -7.57
CA ALA A 152 4.54 -9.57 -6.87
C ALA A 152 4.03 -10.71 -5.97
N PHE A 153 4.55 -11.92 -6.17
CA PHE A 153 4.21 -13.03 -5.30
C PHE A 153 4.81 -12.89 -3.90
N SER A 154 3.96 -12.99 -2.89
CA SER A 154 4.35 -13.35 -1.53
C SER A 154 4.28 -14.86 -1.34
N THR A 155 5.02 -15.38 -0.37
CA THR A 155 4.91 -16.77 0.05
C THR A 155 3.73 -16.94 1.02
N LYS A 156 3.31 -18.18 1.25
CA LYS A 156 2.34 -18.50 2.29
C LYS A 156 2.78 -17.97 3.65
N GLU A 157 4.05 -18.20 4.03
CA GLU A 157 4.54 -17.87 5.36
C GLU A 157 4.52 -16.36 5.61
N GLU A 158 4.83 -15.56 4.57
CA GLU A 158 4.73 -14.09 4.62
C GLU A 158 3.28 -13.64 4.81
N HIS A 159 2.34 -14.26 4.08
CA HIS A 159 0.92 -13.97 4.22
C HIS A 159 0.38 -14.33 5.61
N ASP A 160 0.71 -15.53 6.10
CA ASP A 160 0.34 -15.99 7.44
C ASP A 160 0.90 -15.07 8.54
N ALA A 161 2.14 -14.58 8.38
CA ALA A 161 2.75 -13.64 9.31
C ALA A 161 2.07 -12.27 9.30
N PHE A 162 1.70 -11.78 8.12
CA PHE A 162 0.91 -10.54 7.97
C PHE A 162 -0.45 -10.66 8.65
N GLU A 163 -1.20 -11.74 8.39
CA GLU A 163 -2.52 -11.95 9.00
C GLU A 163 -2.43 -12.08 10.52
N ALA A 164 -1.39 -12.69 11.07
CA ALA A 164 -1.16 -12.74 12.51
C ALA A 164 -0.97 -11.33 13.10
N VAL A 165 -0.23 -10.45 12.43
CA VAL A 165 -0.06 -9.05 12.86
C VAL A 165 -1.39 -8.30 12.79
N ARG A 166 -2.17 -8.49 11.71
CA ARG A 166 -3.49 -7.87 11.55
C ARG A 166 -4.44 -8.27 12.68
N ILE A 167 -4.50 -9.57 13.00
CA ILE A 167 -5.30 -10.09 14.13
C ILE A 167 -4.83 -9.49 15.45
N LEU A 168 -3.51 -9.40 15.67
CA LEU A 168 -2.97 -8.79 16.89
C LEU A 168 -3.41 -7.32 17.05
N THR A 169 -3.39 -6.53 15.98
CA THR A 169 -3.87 -5.14 16.00
C THR A 169 -5.35 -5.07 16.40
N ILE A 170 -6.21 -5.85 15.74
CA ILE A 170 -7.65 -5.92 16.04
C ILE A 170 -7.89 -6.30 17.52
N VAL A 171 -7.18 -7.32 18.01
CA VAL A 171 -7.32 -7.80 19.40
C VAL A 171 -6.81 -6.76 20.41
N LYS A 172 -5.74 -6.02 20.10
CA LYS A 172 -5.21 -4.96 20.99
C LYS A 172 -6.10 -3.73 21.06
N GLU A 173 -6.81 -3.42 19.98
CA GLU A 173 -7.68 -2.24 19.89
C GLU A 173 -9.11 -2.51 20.38
N SER A 174 -9.51 -3.78 20.40
CA SER A 174 -10.80 -4.21 20.92
C SER A 174 -10.96 -3.90 22.42
N PRO A 175 -11.98 -3.11 22.82
CA PRO A 175 -12.23 -2.79 24.23
C PRO A 175 -12.71 -3.99 25.05
N THR A 176 -13.04 -5.10 24.40
CA THR A 176 -13.56 -6.33 25.00
C THR A 176 -12.54 -7.46 25.06
N SER A 177 -11.38 -7.30 24.45
CA SER A 177 -10.38 -8.35 24.39
C SER A 177 -9.70 -8.59 25.74
N THR A 178 -9.48 -9.86 26.04
CA THR A 178 -8.86 -10.32 27.28
C THR A 178 -7.33 -10.31 27.19
N PRO A 179 -6.61 -10.21 28.31
CA PRO A 179 -5.14 -10.32 28.31
C PRO A 179 -4.62 -11.63 27.71
N GLN A 180 -5.39 -12.72 27.80
CA GLN A 180 -5.01 -14.01 27.21
C GLN A 180 -5.11 -13.98 25.69
N GLU A 181 -6.19 -13.42 25.13
CA GLU A 181 -6.33 -13.28 23.67
C GLU A 181 -5.20 -12.42 23.08
N VAL A 182 -4.82 -11.34 23.77
CA VAL A 182 -3.66 -10.52 23.36
C VAL A 182 -2.38 -11.34 23.38
N ALA A 183 -2.12 -12.09 24.45
CA ALA A 183 -0.92 -12.92 24.56
C ALA A 183 -0.88 -14.05 23.51
N ASP A 184 -2.01 -14.66 23.20
CA ASP A 184 -2.12 -15.70 22.17
C ASP A 184 -1.84 -15.12 20.77
N ALA A 185 -2.37 -13.94 20.47
CA ALA A 185 -2.09 -13.23 19.22
C ALA A 185 -0.61 -12.80 19.12
N GLU A 186 0.00 -12.33 20.21
CA GLU A 186 1.45 -12.00 20.24
C GLU A 186 2.31 -13.22 19.97
N ASN A 187 2.00 -14.36 20.60
CA ASN A 187 2.71 -15.62 20.35
C ASN A 187 2.54 -16.08 18.91
N ALA A 188 1.33 -15.97 18.34
CA ALA A 188 1.08 -16.32 16.95
C ALA A 188 1.94 -15.49 15.98
N VAL A 189 2.08 -14.18 16.22
CA VAL A 189 2.98 -13.32 15.43
C VAL A 189 4.42 -13.83 15.48
N ILE A 190 4.93 -14.11 16.69
CA ILE A 190 6.31 -14.59 16.88
C ILE A 190 6.53 -15.93 16.17
N GLU A 191 5.57 -16.85 16.26
CA GLU A 191 5.65 -18.17 15.62
C GLU A 191 5.63 -18.06 14.10
N LYS A 192 4.70 -17.29 13.53
CA LYS A 192 4.56 -17.14 12.08
C LYS A 192 5.74 -16.41 11.45
N GLN A 193 6.24 -15.35 12.08
CA GLN A 193 7.43 -14.63 11.60
C GLN A 193 8.68 -15.52 11.51
N LYS A 194 8.85 -16.51 12.40
CA LYS A 194 9.98 -17.45 12.35
C LYS A 194 9.93 -18.42 11.17
N LEU A 195 8.76 -18.63 10.58
CA LEU A 195 8.58 -19.53 9.43
C LEU A 195 8.90 -18.85 8.10
N VAL A 196 8.88 -17.51 8.07
CA VAL A 196 9.21 -16.73 6.87
C VAL A 196 10.64 -17.01 6.45
N SER A 197 10.84 -17.39 5.19
CA SER A 197 12.14 -17.76 4.67
C SER A 197 12.30 -17.50 3.18
N GLY A 198 13.55 -17.24 2.77
CA GLY A 198 13.88 -16.85 1.41
C GLY A 198 13.58 -15.37 1.13
N LEU A 199 13.69 -14.99 -0.14
CA LEU A 199 13.44 -13.65 -0.62
C LEU A 199 12.39 -13.73 -1.74
N SER A 200 11.15 -13.38 -1.41
CA SER A 200 10.03 -13.38 -2.37
C SER A 200 10.08 -12.17 -3.30
N GLU A 201 9.21 -12.14 -4.32
CA GLU A 201 9.04 -10.93 -5.15
C GLU A 201 8.40 -9.81 -4.33
N ALA A 202 7.43 -10.14 -3.46
CA ALA A 202 6.76 -9.18 -2.60
C ALA A 202 7.74 -8.50 -1.64
N GLU A 203 8.65 -9.25 -1.01
CA GLU A 203 9.68 -8.70 -0.12
C GLU A 203 10.68 -7.82 -0.89
N GLN A 204 11.09 -8.21 -2.11
CA GLN A 204 11.95 -7.37 -2.96
C GLN A 204 11.27 -6.04 -3.32
N ILE A 205 10.00 -6.10 -3.73
CA ILE A 205 9.17 -4.93 -4.02
C ILE A 205 9.01 -4.06 -2.78
N SER A 206 8.78 -4.67 -1.61
CA SER A 206 8.65 -3.96 -0.33
C SER A 206 9.93 -3.19 0.01
N ARG A 207 11.11 -3.82 -0.13
CA ARG A 207 12.40 -3.15 0.08
C ARG A 207 12.65 -2.04 -0.93
N LEU A 208 12.33 -2.27 -2.21
CA LEU A 208 12.45 -1.23 -3.23
C LEU A 208 11.56 -0.03 -2.90
N PHE A 209 10.32 -0.28 -2.48
CA PHE A 209 9.39 0.78 -2.09
C PHE A 209 9.91 1.54 -0.87
N TRP A 210 10.37 0.80 0.15
CA TRP A 210 10.94 1.37 1.37
C TRP A 210 12.13 2.28 1.08
N TRP A 211 13.09 1.81 0.30
CA TRP A 211 14.31 2.55 0.01
C TRP A 211 14.15 3.62 -1.07
N THR A 212 12.96 3.76 -1.66
CA THR A 212 12.66 4.81 -2.65
C THR A 212 11.51 5.70 -2.20
N VAL A 213 10.28 5.22 -2.29
CA VAL A 213 9.07 6.01 -2.00
C VAL A 213 9.00 6.43 -0.53
N GLU A 214 9.50 5.61 0.41
CA GLU A 214 9.47 5.94 1.85
C GLU A 214 10.70 6.70 2.34
N TYR A 215 11.90 6.22 1.97
CA TYR A 215 13.18 6.71 2.52
C TYR A 215 14.21 7.06 1.42
N GLY A 216 13.73 7.47 0.25
CA GLY A 216 14.60 7.87 -0.86
C GLY A 216 15.13 9.30 -0.77
N LEU A 217 16.34 9.47 -1.28
CA LEU A 217 17.01 10.75 -1.52
C LEU A 217 17.28 10.94 -3.02
N ILE A 218 17.38 12.17 -3.50
CA ILE A 218 17.56 12.48 -4.93
C ILE A 218 18.61 13.58 -5.15
N GLY A 219 19.43 13.44 -6.18
CA GLY A 219 20.47 14.39 -6.58
C GLY A 219 21.89 13.91 -6.26
N SER A 220 22.78 14.82 -5.87
CA SER A 220 24.15 14.45 -5.52
C SER A 220 24.21 13.77 -4.16
N ILE A 221 25.11 12.79 -4.01
CA ILE A 221 25.40 12.15 -2.72
C ILE A 221 25.89 13.17 -1.67
N ASP A 222 26.59 14.22 -2.10
CA ASP A 222 27.14 15.25 -1.19
C ASP A 222 26.11 16.32 -0.77
N ASP A 223 25.06 16.54 -1.56
CA ASP A 223 23.95 17.48 -1.26
C ASP A 223 22.63 16.93 -1.82
N PRO A 224 22.12 15.83 -1.25
CA PRO A 224 20.88 15.23 -1.72
C PRO A 224 19.67 16.03 -1.25
N LYS A 225 18.57 15.91 -1.98
CA LYS A 225 17.24 16.39 -1.57
C LYS A 225 16.37 15.23 -1.09
N ILE A 226 15.46 15.54 -0.18
CA ILE A 226 14.52 14.57 0.39
C ILE A 226 13.31 14.42 -0.54
N TYR A 227 12.93 13.19 -0.87
CA TYR A 227 11.66 12.90 -1.55
C TYR A 227 10.86 11.75 -0.92
N GLY A 228 11.49 10.91 -0.09
CA GLY A 228 10.81 9.81 0.60
C GLY A 228 9.80 10.28 1.65
N ALA A 229 8.59 9.72 1.65
CA ALA A 229 7.47 10.15 2.50
C ALA A 229 7.70 9.95 4.01
N GLY A 230 8.39 8.89 4.42
CA GLY A 230 8.82 8.67 5.81
C GLY A 230 9.69 9.81 6.32
N LEU A 231 10.61 10.30 5.48
CA LEU A 231 11.44 11.46 5.78
C LEU A 231 10.62 12.76 5.75
N LEU A 232 9.73 12.94 4.78
CA LEU A 232 8.91 14.16 4.62
C LEU A 232 7.87 14.36 5.73
N SER A 233 7.50 13.29 6.43
CA SER A 233 6.52 13.31 7.51
C SER A 233 7.14 13.28 8.92
N SER A 234 8.46 13.09 9.04
CA SER A 234 9.19 12.98 10.30
C SER A 234 10.09 14.20 10.55
N VAL A 235 9.73 15.03 11.55
CA VAL A 235 10.53 16.21 11.93
C VAL A 235 11.94 15.85 12.37
N GLY A 236 12.08 14.75 13.13
CA GLY A 236 13.38 14.30 13.63
C GLY A 236 14.24 13.68 12.53
N GLU A 237 13.64 12.78 11.74
CA GLU A 237 14.38 11.98 10.77
C GLU A 237 14.75 12.79 9.51
N SER A 238 13.90 13.74 9.08
CA SER A 238 14.25 14.68 8.00
C SER A 238 15.53 15.47 8.28
N LYS A 239 15.79 15.85 9.54
CA LYS A 239 17.03 16.53 9.92
C LYS A 239 18.20 15.54 10.04
N HIS A 240 17.97 14.40 10.67
CA HIS A 240 19.01 13.39 10.91
C HIS A 240 19.56 12.80 9.59
N CYS A 241 18.68 12.55 8.62
CA CYS A 241 19.03 11.91 7.35
C CYS A 241 20.08 12.65 6.52
N LEU A 242 20.19 13.98 6.68
CA LEU A 242 21.14 14.81 5.95
C LEU A 242 22.49 15.00 6.68
N THR A 243 22.66 14.40 7.86
CA THR A 243 23.93 14.46 8.63
C THR A 243 24.90 13.34 8.23
N ASP A 244 26.18 13.47 8.56
CA ASP A 244 27.20 12.44 8.31
C ASP A 244 26.98 11.14 9.12
N ALA A 245 26.00 11.12 10.04
CA ALA A 245 25.64 9.92 10.80
C ALA A 245 24.86 8.88 9.96
N VAL A 246 24.28 9.29 8.83
CA VAL A 246 23.53 8.41 7.93
C VAL A 246 24.32 8.23 6.65
N GLU A 247 24.60 6.99 6.27
CA GLU A 247 25.34 6.68 5.04
C GLU A 247 24.49 6.96 3.79
N LYS A 248 25.07 7.63 2.78
CA LYS A 248 24.42 7.91 1.49
C LYS A 248 25.01 6.97 0.45
N VAL A 249 24.17 6.12 -0.13
CA VAL A 249 24.57 5.08 -1.08
C VAL A 249 23.96 5.37 -2.45
N PRO A 250 24.68 5.23 -3.57
CA PRO A 250 24.06 5.31 -4.89
C PRO A 250 22.92 4.29 -5.05
N PHE A 251 21.80 4.73 -5.62
CA PHE A 251 20.67 3.86 -5.89
C PHE A 251 21.02 2.73 -6.88
N SER A 252 20.53 1.52 -6.60
CA SER A 252 20.45 0.41 -7.55
C SER A 252 19.43 -0.61 -7.05
N ILE A 253 18.83 -1.36 -7.98
CA ILE A 253 17.87 -2.42 -7.65
C ILE A 253 18.50 -3.47 -6.72
N GLU A 254 19.73 -3.87 -7.01
CA GLU A 254 20.46 -4.89 -6.28
C GLU A 254 20.75 -4.45 -4.85
N ALA A 255 21.16 -3.19 -4.65
CA ALA A 255 21.45 -2.68 -3.32
C ALA A 255 20.16 -2.51 -2.49
N CYS A 256 19.09 -1.97 -3.08
CA CYS A 256 17.81 -1.81 -2.36
C CYS A 256 17.18 -3.16 -2.02
N THR A 257 17.06 -4.09 -2.96
CA THR A 257 16.48 -5.43 -2.70
C THR A 257 17.35 -6.28 -1.77
N GLY A 258 18.67 -6.06 -1.77
CA GLY A 258 19.61 -6.72 -0.86
C GLY A 258 19.61 -6.18 0.57
N THR A 259 19.02 -5.00 0.81
CA THR A 259 19.06 -4.32 2.12
C THR A 259 17.74 -4.48 2.86
N THR A 260 17.76 -5.18 3.99
CA THR A 260 16.62 -5.26 4.93
C THR A 260 16.47 -3.97 5.72
N TYR A 261 15.28 -3.69 6.25
CA TYR A 261 15.00 -2.50 7.07
C TYR A 261 14.32 -2.86 8.41
N ASP A 262 14.43 -1.94 9.38
CA ASP A 262 13.76 -2.02 10.68
C ASP A 262 12.83 -0.81 10.81
N VAL A 263 11.52 -1.07 10.83
CA VAL A 263 10.46 -0.05 10.93
C VAL A 263 10.35 0.59 12.32
N THR A 264 11.17 0.18 13.30
CA THR A 264 11.11 0.68 14.68
C THR A 264 12.21 1.68 15.02
N LYS A 265 13.13 1.94 14.08
CA LYS A 265 14.32 2.77 14.28
C LYS A 265 14.53 3.71 13.10
N MET A 266 15.28 4.78 13.34
CA MET A 266 15.77 5.64 12.27
C MET A 266 16.71 4.87 11.33
N GLN A 267 16.64 5.18 10.04
CA GLN A 267 17.39 4.43 9.03
C GLN A 267 18.90 4.77 9.07
N PRO A 268 19.79 3.76 9.16
CA PRO A 268 21.23 3.99 9.26
C PRO A 268 21.89 4.37 7.93
N GLN A 269 21.22 4.07 6.81
CA GLN A 269 21.66 4.33 5.46
C GLN A 269 20.46 4.69 4.58
N LEU A 270 20.71 5.46 3.52
CA LEU A 270 19.70 5.87 2.54
C LEU A 270 20.27 5.81 1.13
N PHE A 271 19.39 5.60 0.16
CA PHE A 271 19.76 5.50 -1.25
C PHE A 271 19.46 6.81 -1.98
N VAL A 272 20.41 7.24 -2.81
CA VAL A 272 20.36 8.47 -3.59
C VAL A 272 20.22 8.13 -5.07
N CYS A 273 19.10 8.50 -5.68
CA CYS A 273 18.91 8.42 -7.13
C CYS A 273 19.26 9.74 -7.82
N ASP A 274 19.58 9.69 -9.11
CA ASP A 274 19.85 10.87 -9.93
C ASP A 274 18.56 11.57 -10.36
N SER A 275 17.50 10.80 -10.62
CA SER A 275 16.21 11.31 -11.15
C SER A 275 15.05 10.33 -10.93
N PHE A 276 13.80 10.80 -11.09
CA PHE A 276 12.63 9.91 -11.08
C PHE A 276 12.55 9.02 -12.33
N GLU A 277 13.14 9.46 -13.45
CA GLU A 277 13.30 8.66 -14.65
C GLU A 277 14.19 7.44 -14.40
N GLU A 278 15.31 7.60 -13.68
CA GLU A 278 16.17 6.48 -13.28
C GLU A 278 15.40 5.44 -12.46
N LEU A 279 14.60 5.88 -11.47
CA LEU A 279 13.76 4.98 -10.67
C LEU A 279 12.78 4.20 -11.56
N THR A 280 12.17 4.87 -12.54
CA THR A 280 11.22 4.26 -13.48
C THR A 280 11.90 3.22 -14.37
N GLU A 281 13.04 3.55 -14.97
CA GLU A 281 13.80 2.64 -15.83
C GLU A 281 14.29 1.40 -15.05
N ALA A 282 14.78 1.61 -13.84
CA ALA A 282 15.23 0.55 -12.95
C ALA A 282 14.07 -0.39 -12.55
N LEU A 283 12.91 0.19 -12.23
CA LEU A 283 11.69 -0.57 -11.90
C LEU A 283 11.20 -1.41 -13.10
N GLU A 284 11.18 -0.86 -14.32
CA GLU A 284 10.81 -1.64 -15.51
C GLU A 284 11.76 -2.82 -15.71
N LYS A 285 13.07 -2.59 -15.58
CA LYS A 285 14.08 -3.65 -15.71
C LYS A 285 13.90 -4.74 -14.64
N PHE A 286 13.59 -4.36 -13.40
CA PHE A 286 13.26 -5.31 -12.35
C PHE A 286 12.02 -6.14 -12.70
N SER A 287 10.98 -5.49 -13.25
CA SER A 287 9.72 -6.15 -13.61
C SER A 287 9.90 -7.27 -14.64
N GLU A 288 10.88 -7.18 -15.55
CA GLU A 288 11.19 -8.23 -16.53
C GLU A 288 11.69 -9.53 -15.90
N THR A 289 12.07 -9.52 -14.62
CA THR A 289 12.46 -10.72 -13.87
C THR A 289 11.30 -11.37 -13.11
N MET A 290 10.15 -10.69 -13.02
CA MET A 290 9.02 -11.13 -12.21
C MET A 290 8.13 -12.14 -12.95
N ALA A 291 7.45 -13.00 -12.20
CA ALA A 291 6.59 -14.07 -12.70
C ALA A 291 5.51 -13.59 -13.68
N PHE A 292 5.00 -12.36 -13.49
CA PHE A 292 3.98 -11.81 -14.38
C PHE A 292 4.54 -11.43 -15.77
N LYS A 293 5.86 -11.30 -15.93
CA LYS A 293 6.54 -11.10 -17.22
C LYS A 293 7.15 -12.39 -17.76
N THR A 294 7.68 -13.25 -16.89
CA THR A 294 8.41 -14.46 -17.30
C THR A 294 7.50 -15.69 -17.46
N GLY A 295 6.42 -15.77 -16.69
CA GLY A 295 5.48 -16.89 -16.69
C GLY A 295 6.14 -18.23 -16.41
N GLY A 296 5.77 -19.26 -17.19
CA GLY A 296 6.41 -20.56 -17.18
C GLY A 296 6.39 -21.31 -15.84
N LYS A 297 7.39 -22.18 -15.66
CA LYS A 297 7.55 -23.05 -14.49
C LYS A 297 7.74 -22.25 -13.20
N GLU A 298 8.72 -21.34 -13.19
CA GLU A 298 9.04 -20.54 -11.99
C GLU A 298 7.85 -19.71 -11.51
N GLY A 299 7.05 -19.17 -12.44
CA GLY A 299 5.81 -18.47 -12.10
C GLY A 299 4.77 -19.38 -11.43
N LEU A 300 4.56 -20.59 -11.95
CA LEU A 300 3.65 -21.55 -11.34
C LEU A 300 4.17 -22.07 -9.98
N GLU A 301 5.47 -22.27 -9.82
CA GLU A 301 6.06 -22.64 -8.52
C GLU A 301 5.83 -21.56 -7.47
N LYS A 302 5.96 -20.27 -7.83
CA LYS A 302 5.61 -19.13 -6.97
C LYS A 302 4.11 -19.13 -6.63
N ALA A 303 3.23 -19.36 -7.61
CA ALA A 303 1.80 -19.45 -7.39
C ALA A 303 1.43 -20.59 -6.41
N ILE A 304 1.99 -21.79 -6.60
CA ILE A 304 1.77 -22.94 -5.70
C ILE A 304 2.29 -22.62 -4.29
N ARG A 305 3.50 -22.07 -4.18
CA ARG A 305 4.10 -21.70 -2.88
C ARG A 305 3.29 -20.64 -2.13
N SER A 306 2.57 -19.78 -2.85
CA SER A 306 1.75 -18.74 -2.21
C SER A 306 0.53 -19.30 -1.49
N GLU A 307 0.03 -20.48 -1.90
CA GLU A 307 -1.28 -21.06 -1.51
C GLU A 307 -2.49 -20.13 -1.66
N ASN A 308 -2.31 -19.00 -2.35
CA ASN A 308 -3.33 -17.98 -2.58
C ASN A 308 -3.85 -18.06 -4.01
N HIS A 309 -4.93 -17.34 -4.28
CA HIS A 309 -5.45 -17.20 -5.64
C HIS A 309 -4.42 -16.50 -6.53
N ALA A 310 -4.19 -17.08 -7.69
CA ALA A 310 -3.33 -16.55 -8.73
C ALA A 310 -3.97 -16.74 -10.10
N THR A 311 -3.37 -16.11 -11.10
CA THR A 311 -3.77 -16.24 -12.49
C THR A 311 -2.59 -16.68 -13.34
N ALA A 312 -2.78 -17.70 -14.18
CA ALA A 312 -1.85 -18.06 -15.24
C ALA A 312 -2.46 -17.71 -16.61
N GLU A 313 -1.69 -17.02 -17.44
CA GLU A 313 -2.07 -16.69 -18.81
C GLU A 313 -1.29 -17.55 -19.81
N LEU A 314 -2.03 -18.16 -20.75
CA LEU A 314 -1.45 -18.93 -21.84
C LEU A 314 -1.19 -18.04 -23.06
N ASN A 315 -0.32 -18.49 -23.96
CA ASN A 315 -0.04 -17.78 -25.21
C ASN A 315 -1.23 -17.69 -26.19
N SER A 316 -2.36 -18.34 -25.91
CA SER A 316 -3.65 -18.11 -26.56
C SER A 316 -4.38 -16.87 -26.05
N GLY A 317 -3.95 -16.29 -24.92
CA GLY A 317 -4.59 -15.21 -24.18
C GLY A 317 -5.67 -15.69 -23.20
N LEU A 318 -5.88 -17.00 -23.05
CA LEU A 318 -6.72 -17.54 -22.00
C LEU A 318 -6.03 -17.39 -20.64
N GLN A 319 -6.76 -16.85 -19.67
CA GLN A 319 -6.34 -16.64 -18.30
C GLN A 319 -7.12 -17.58 -17.39
N ILE A 320 -6.42 -18.28 -16.50
CA ILE A 320 -6.99 -19.26 -15.56
C ILE A 320 -6.72 -18.78 -14.15
N THR A 321 -7.77 -18.41 -13.42
CA THR A 321 -7.69 -17.89 -12.05
C THR A 321 -8.17 -18.93 -11.04
N GLY A 322 -7.32 -19.28 -10.08
CA GLY A 322 -7.63 -20.17 -8.96
C GLY A 322 -6.42 -20.36 -8.04
N THR A 323 -6.51 -21.27 -7.09
CA THR A 323 -5.38 -21.68 -6.24
C THR A 323 -4.67 -22.85 -6.91
N PHE A 324 -3.47 -22.61 -7.45
CA PHE A 324 -2.64 -23.63 -8.09
C PHE A 324 -2.04 -24.56 -7.03
N ASN A 325 -2.11 -25.86 -7.26
CA ASN A 325 -1.64 -26.85 -6.28
C ASN A 325 -0.76 -27.94 -6.88
N GLU A 326 -0.71 -28.07 -8.21
CA GLU A 326 0.06 -29.12 -8.86
C GLU A 326 0.49 -28.73 -10.28
N THR A 327 1.73 -29.11 -10.62
CA THR A 327 2.25 -29.20 -11.98
C THR A 327 2.73 -30.62 -12.27
N ILE A 328 2.70 -31.01 -13.55
CA ILE A 328 3.39 -32.20 -14.04
C ILE A 328 4.46 -31.74 -15.01
N GLU A 329 5.67 -32.27 -14.84
CA GLU A 329 6.81 -31.99 -15.70
C GLU A 329 7.15 -33.19 -16.59
N ASN A 330 7.71 -32.92 -17.77
CA ASN A 330 8.38 -33.94 -18.58
C ASN A 330 9.82 -34.17 -18.10
N ASP A 331 10.52 -35.12 -18.73
CA ASP A 331 11.90 -35.46 -18.36
C ASP A 331 12.90 -34.32 -18.65
N ALA A 332 12.50 -33.30 -19.42
CA ALA A 332 13.28 -32.09 -19.68
C ALA A 332 13.00 -30.95 -18.67
N GLY A 333 12.10 -31.16 -17.70
CA GLY A 333 11.73 -30.16 -16.70
C GLY A 333 10.74 -29.10 -17.20
N GLU A 334 10.10 -29.31 -18.34
CA GLU A 334 9.06 -28.42 -18.86
C GLU A 334 7.70 -28.79 -18.25
N VAL A 335 6.93 -27.78 -17.83
CA VAL A 335 5.56 -27.99 -17.33
C VAL A 335 4.66 -28.39 -18.50
N ILE A 336 4.08 -29.58 -18.40
CA ILE A 336 3.18 -30.17 -19.40
C ILE A 336 1.73 -30.25 -18.94
N TYR A 337 1.47 -30.02 -17.66
CA TYR A 337 0.13 -29.97 -17.09
C TYR A 337 0.13 -29.09 -15.86
N MET A 338 -0.95 -28.35 -15.63
CA MET A 338 -1.17 -27.58 -14.41
C MET A 338 -2.58 -27.81 -13.87
N ARG A 339 -2.73 -27.68 -12.55
CA ARG A 339 -4.00 -27.90 -11.84
C ARG A 339 -4.21 -26.88 -10.71
N THR A 340 -5.46 -26.48 -10.55
CA THR A 340 -5.97 -25.79 -9.36
C THR A 340 -6.85 -26.75 -8.54
N ASN A 341 -6.96 -26.49 -7.23
CA ASN A 341 -7.79 -27.26 -6.29
C ASN A 341 -8.90 -26.41 -5.63
N SER A 342 -9.22 -25.27 -6.24
CA SER A 342 -10.22 -24.33 -5.76
C SER A 342 -11.19 -23.98 -6.88
N PRO A 343 -12.36 -23.39 -6.55
CA PRO A 343 -13.21 -22.76 -7.55
C PRO A 343 -12.38 -21.90 -8.52
N THR A 344 -12.53 -22.15 -9.81
CA THR A 344 -11.68 -21.55 -10.86
C THR A 344 -12.51 -20.80 -11.88
N ALA A 345 -12.02 -19.63 -12.31
CA ALA A 345 -12.63 -18.87 -13.38
C ALA A 345 -11.70 -18.79 -14.60
N LEU A 346 -12.28 -18.86 -15.80
CA LEU A 346 -11.56 -18.63 -17.04
C LEU A 346 -11.90 -17.24 -17.58
N SER A 347 -10.88 -16.52 -18.03
CA SER A 347 -11.00 -15.16 -18.54
C SER A 347 -10.21 -14.97 -19.84
N ILE A 348 -10.61 -13.97 -20.62
CA ILE A 348 -9.83 -13.44 -21.73
C ILE A 348 -9.83 -11.92 -21.57
N HIS A 349 -8.66 -11.29 -21.72
CA HIS A 349 -8.50 -9.83 -21.57
C HIS A 349 -9.06 -9.29 -20.24
N ASN A 350 -8.78 -9.98 -19.13
CA ASN A 350 -9.25 -9.62 -17.79
C ASN A 350 -10.78 -9.57 -17.65
N LYS A 351 -11.49 -10.34 -18.49
CA LYS A 351 -12.94 -10.50 -18.42
C LYS A 351 -13.31 -11.98 -18.34
N GLN A 352 -14.08 -12.35 -17.32
CA GLN A 352 -14.57 -13.70 -17.14
C GLN A 352 -15.42 -14.13 -18.33
N LEU A 353 -15.21 -15.36 -18.80
CA LEU A 353 -16.04 -16.01 -19.81
C LEU A 353 -17.40 -16.40 -19.23
N ALA A 354 -18.48 -16.19 -19.99
CA ALA A 354 -19.86 -16.33 -19.50
C ALA A 354 -20.15 -17.69 -18.85
N ASP A 355 -19.65 -18.78 -19.45
CA ASP A 355 -19.91 -20.16 -19.03
C ASP A 355 -18.72 -20.81 -18.30
N HIS A 356 -17.78 -20.01 -17.78
CA HIS A 356 -16.61 -20.53 -17.06
C HIS A 356 -16.29 -19.73 -15.79
N SER A 357 -17.31 -19.54 -14.96
CA SER A 357 -17.18 -18.96 -13.62
C SER A 357 -16.70 -19.98 -12.59
N THR A 358 -16.41 -19.51 -11.38
CA THR A 358 -16.09 -20.35 -10.21
C THR A 358 -17.18 -21.37 -9.86
N ALA A 359 -18.43 -21.12 -10.26
CA ALA A 359 -19.53 -22.07 -10.07
C ALA A 359 -19.49 -23.24 -11.06
N VAL A 360 -18.87 -23.05 -12.23
CA VAL A 360 -18.73 -24.09 -13.26
C VAL A 360 -17.56 -25.01 -12.92
N HIS A 361 -16.42 -24.44 -12.55
CA HIS A 361 -15.22 -25.17 -12.15
C HIS A 361 -15.05 -25.16 -10.62
N SER A 362 -16.05 -25.65 -9.89
CA SER A 362 -16.10 -25.55 -8.42
C SER A 362 -15.00 -26.35 -7.70
N ASP A 363 -14.58 -27.46 -8.29
CA ASP A 363 -13.63 -28.40 -7.68
C ASP A 363 -12.18 -28.17 -8.12
N GLY A 364 -11.94 -27.18 -8.98
CA GLY A 364 -10.66 -26.95 -9.63
C GLY A 364 -10.73 -27.04 -11.15
N PHE A 365 -9.59 -26.74 -11.77
CA PHE A 365 -9.39 -26.77 -13.20
C PHE A 365 -8.03 -27.37 -13.50
N GLY A 366 -7.98 -28.28 -14.46
CA GLY A 366 -6.74 -28.95 -14.84
C GLY A 366 -6.60 -28.99 -16.35
N THR A 367 -5.39 -28.73 -16.86
CA THR A 367 -5.22 -28.60 -18.30
C THR A 367 -3.81 -28.96 -18.77
N PRO A 368 -3.67 -29.65 -19.92
CA PRO A 368 -2.37 -29.87 -20.55
C PRO A 368 -1.80 -28.58 -21.14
N ILE A 369 -0.47 -28.48 -21.12
CA ILE A 369 0.31 -27.39 -21.69
C ILE A 369 1.29 -27.98 -22.69
N GLY A 370 1.42 -27.35 -23.86
CA GLY A 370 2.44 -27.71 -24.85
C GLY A 370 1.90 -27.97 -26.25
N LEU A 371 2.79 -28.49 -27.10
CA LEU A 371 2.50 -28.82 -28.49
C LEU A 371 1.86 -30.21 -28.60
N LEU A 372 1.06 -30.43 -29.64
CA LEU A 372 0.69 -31.77 -30.07
C LEU A 372 1.89 -32.51 -30.67
N THR A 373 1.76 -33.82 -30.86
CA THR A 373 2.69 -34.59 -31.70
C THR A 373 2.88 -33.90 -33.05
N GLU A 374 4.06 -34.04 -33.66
CA GLU A 374 4.47 -33.33 -34.89
C GLU A 374 4.65 -31.80 -34.72
N ASN A 375 4.85 -31.33 -33.48
CA ASN A 375 5.11 -29.91 -33.14
C ASN A 375 3.96 -28.96 -33.53
N ILE A 376 2.72 -29.44 -33.47
CA ILE A 376 1.55 -28.62 -33.82
C ILE A 376 1.17 -27.76 -32.60
N ALA A 377 1.17 -26.45 -32.78
CA ALA A 377 0.68 -25.48 -31.80
C ALA A 377 -0.83 -25.29 -31.98
N LEU A 378 -1.63 -25.92 -31.11
CA LEU A 378 -3.08 -26.00 -31.26
C LEU A 378 -3.75 -24.61 -31.22
N GLU A 379 -3.18 -23.66 -30.47
CA GLU A 379 -3.65 -22.27 -30.42
C GLU A 379 -3.53 -21.55 -31.77
N ASN A 380 -2.68 -22.03 -32.69
CA ASN A 380 -2.47 -21.42 -34.01
C ASN A 380 -3.11 -22.21 -35.16
N CYS A 381 -3.84 -23.28 -34.86
CA CYS A 381 -4.49 -24.09 -35.89
C CYS A 381 -5.61 -23.32 -36.61
N THR A 382 -5.61 -23.44 -37.94
CA THR A 382 -6.75 -23.04 -38.78
C THR A 382 -7.90 -24.04 -38.66
N ASP A 383 -9.09 -23.65 -39.12
CA ASP A 383 -10.27 -24.54 -39.11
C ASP A 383 -10.03 -25.81 -39.97
N GLU A 384 -9.30 -25.69 -41.07
CA GLU A 384 -8.90 -26.83 -41.91
C GLU A 384 -7.96 -27.78 -41.16
N GLN A 385 -6.99 -27.24 -40.40
CA GLN A 385 -6.09 -28.05 -39.58
C GLN A 385 -6.84 -28.73 -38.44
N LEU A 386 -7.75 -28.03 -37.76
CA LEU A 386 -8.61 -28.63 -36.73
C LEU A 386 -9.46 -29.77 -37.32
N GLN A 387 -10.02 -29.58 -38.51
CA GLN A 387 -10.75 -30.64 -39.22
C GLN A 387 -9.85 -31.83 -39.55
N SER A 388 -8.61 -31.61 -40.00
CA SER A 388 -7.65 -32.68 -40.27
C SER A 388 -7.25 -33.46 -39.01
N LEU A 389 -7.24 -32.79 -37.85
CA LEU A 389 -7.01 -33.39 -36.52
C LEU A 389 -8.28 -34.03 -35.93
N GLY A 390 -9.43 -33.96 -36.63
CA GLY A 390 -10.72 -34.43 -36.12
C GLY A 390 -11.28 -33.59 -34.97
N ILE A 391 -10.70 -32.43 -34.67
CA ILE A 391 -11.11 -31.53 -33.58
C ILE A 391 -12.20 -30.59 -34.13
N THR A 392 -13.40 -31.11 -34.31
CA THR A 392 -14.57 -30.37 -34.80
C THR A 392 -15.78 -30.67 -33.93
N ILE A 393 -16.62 -29.67 -33.69
CA ILE A 393 -17.83 -29.81 -32.85
C ILE A 393 -18.68 -31.00 -33.30
N GLY A 394 -19.07 -31.84 -32.34
CA GLY A 394 -19.83 -33.06 -32.52
C GLY A 394 -19.00 -34.29 -32.88
N ASN A 395 -17.71 -34.15 -33.18
CA ASN A 395 -16.85 -35.27 -33.52
C ASN A 395 -16.16 -35.85 -32.29
N LYS A 396 -16.05 -37.19 -32.25
CA LYS A 396 -15.20 -37.89 -31.29
C LYS A 396 -13.76 -37.84 -31.80
N THR A 397 -12.85 -37.32 -30.99
CA THR A 397 -11.44 -37.17 -31.33
C THR A 397 -10.55 -37.79 -30.26
N SER A 398 -9.35 -38.17 -30.69
CA SER A 398 -8.30 -38.76 -29.87
C SER A 398 -6.96 -38.27 -30.39
N PHE A 399 -6.23 -37.53 -29.58
CA PHE A 399 -4.95 -36.93 -29.94
C PHE A 399 -3.99 -36.92 -28.76
N THR A 400 -2.71 -36.71 -29.06
CA THR A 400 -1.62 -36.81 -28.08
C THR A 400 -0.75 -35.56 -28.14
N PHE A 401 -0.43 -35.02 -26.97
CA PHE A 401 0.58 -33.99 -26.81
C PHE A 401 1.97 -34.57 -27.03
N ALA A 402 2.93 -33.77 -27.51
CA ALA A 402 4.33 -34.19 -27.63
C ALA A 402 4.92 -34.65 -26.28
N SER A 403 4.35 -34.16 -25.17
CA SER A 403 4.65 -34.60 -23.81
C SER A 403 4.20 -36.02 -23.48
N GLY A 404 3.31 -36.62 -24.28
CA GLY A 404 2.69 -37.92 -24.03
C GLY A 404 1.35 -37.85 -23.29
N ILE A 405 0.82 -36.65 -23.01
CA ILE A 405 -0.56 -36.51 -22.51
C ILE A 405 -1.53 -36.88 -23.63
N HIS A 406 -2.48 -37.76 -23.33
CA HIS A 406 -3.48 -38.21 -24.29
C HIS A 406 -4.85 -37.65 -23.92
N VAL A 407 -5.56 -37.10 -24.91
CA VAL A 407 -6.93 -36.58 -24.76
C VAL A 407 -7.83 -37.36 -25.71
N ASN A 408 -8.92 -37.92 -25.17
CA ASN A 408 -9.92 -38.65 -25.95
C ASN A 408 -11.31 -38.21 -25.48
N GLY A 409 -12.15 -37.70 -26.38
CA GLY A 409 -13.48 -37.21 -26.04
C GLY A 409 -14.24 -36.69 -27.24
N THR A 410 -15.48 -36.25 -27.02
CA THR A 410 -16.32 -35.65 -28.07
C THR A 410 -16.32 -34.14 -27.92
N VAL A 411 -15.90 -33.40 -28.96
CA VAL A 411 -15.81 -31.94 -28.93
C VAL A 411 -17.22 -31.33 -28.89
N THR A 412 -17.48 -30.44 -27.95
CA THR A 412 -18.77 -29.74 -27.82
C THR A 412 -18.68 -28.26 -28.14
N ALA A 413 -17.56 -27.62 -27.85
CA ALA A 413 -17.34 -26.21 -28.16
C ALA A 413 -15.86 -25.94 -28.47
N ILE A 414 -15.63 -24.91 -29.28
CA ILE A 414 -14.30 -24.37 -29.58
C ILE A 414 -14.41 -22.85 -29.46
N GLN A 415 -13.70 -22.27 -28.49
CA GLN A 415 -13.68 -20.84 -28.28
C GLN A 415 -12.35 -20.25 -28.77
N LYS A 416 -12.46 -19.14 -29.50
CA LYS A 416 -11.32 -18.41 -30.04
C LYS A 416 -11.12 -17.09 -29.30
N ASN A 417 -9.86 -16.72 -29.12
CA ASN A 417 -9.44 -15.36 -28.81
C ASN A 417 -8.82 -14.75 -30.08
N ASP A 418 -9.52 -13.82 -30.71
CA ASP A 418 -9.23 -13.38 -32.08
C ASP A 418 -9.08 -14.57 -33.06
N LYS A 419 -7.85 -14.83 -33.51
CA LYS A 419 -7.52 -15.93 -34.43
C LYS A 419 -6.98 -17.17 -33.71
N LYS A 420 -6.70 -17.08 -32.41
CA LYS A 420 -6.12 -18.16 -31.64
C LYS A 420 -7.19 -19.03 -31.02
N ILE A 421 -6.99 -20.35 -31.01
CA ILE A 421 -7.83 -21.25 -30.24
C ILE A 421 -7.46 -21.09 -28.76
N ALA A 422 -8.43 -20.75 -27.92
CA ALA A 422 -8.21 -20.46 -26.50
C ALA A 422 -8.73 -21.59 -25.60
N LEU A 423 -9.86 -22.19 -25.96
CA LEU A 423 -10.52 -23.22 -25.15
C LEU A 423 -11.22 -24.23 -26.06
N ILE A 424 -11.16 -25.51 -25.69
CA ILE A 424 -11.93 -26.58 -26.35
C ILE A 424 -12.64 -27.39 -25.29
N SER A 425 -13.96 -27.51 -25.41
CA SER A 425 -14.81 -28.24 -24.47
C SER A 425 -15.12 -29.63 -25.01
N PHE A 426 -15.19 -30.61 -24.11
CA PHE A 426 -15.44 -32.01 -24.41
C PHE A 426 -16.49 -32.63 -23.48
N ILE A 427 -17.21 -33.63 -23.99
CA ILE A 427 -17.99 -34.60 -23.20
C ILE A 427 -17.45 -36.01 -23.43
N ASP A 428 -17.79 -36.93 -22.53
CA ASP A 428 -17.26 -38.30 -22.54
C ASP A 428 -15.72 -38.32 -22.66
N CYS A 429 -15.08 -37.40 -21.95
CA CYS A 429 -13.66 -37.12 -22.11
C CYS A 429 -12.81 -37.84 -21.07
N THR A 430 -11.67 -38.37 -21.49
CA THR A 430 -10.65 -38.92 -20.61
C THR A 430 -9.30 -38.32 -20.99
N VAL A 431 -8.56 -37.89 -19.97
CA VAL A 431 -7.20 -37.36 -20.14
C VAL A 431 -6.24 -38.18 -19.30
N THR A 432 -5.16 -38.67 -19.91
CA THR A 432 -4.16 -39.51 -19.23
C THR A 432 -2.74 -39.06 -19.54
N TYR A 433 -1.83 -39.37 -18.62
CA TYR A 433 -0.40 -39.24 -18.83
C TYR A 433 0.31 -40.47 -18.26
N LYS A 434 0.94 -41.28 -19.12
CA LYS A 434 1.46 -42.60 -18.76
C LYS A 434 0.33 -43.43 -18.11
N GLU A 435 0.52 -43.94 -16.89
CA GLU A 435 -0.53 -44.68 -16.15
C GLU A 435 -1.45 -43.77 -15.31
N ARG A 436 -1.17 -42.46 -15.26
CA ARG A 436 -1.91 -41.52 -14.43
C ARG A 436 -3.16 -41.02 -15.17
N LEU A 437 -4.31 -41.15 -14.50
CA LEU A 437 -5.56 -40.51 -14.91
C LEU A 437 -5.53 -39.03 -14.46
N LEU A 438 -5.70 -38.12 -15.42
CA LEU A 438 -5.72 -36.68 -15.19
C LEU A 438 -7.15 -36.13 -15.18
N PHE A 439 -8.02 -36.68 -16.02
CA PHE A 439 -9.46 -36.38 -16.06
C PHE A 439 -10.26 -37.64 -16.43
N ASP A 440 -11.36 -37.88 -15.72
CA ASP A 440 -12.29 -38.99 -15.98
C ASP A 440 -13.64 -38.48 -16.51
N ALA A 441 -14.23 -39.22 -17.45
CA ALA A 441 -15.50 -38.83 -18.07
C ALA A 441 -16.66 -38.72 -17.05
N SER A 442 -16.58 -39.46 -15.94
CA SER A 442 -17.59 -39.40 -14.87
C SER A 442 -17.58 -38.08 -14.08
N TRP A 443 -16.54 -37.26 -14.23
CA TRP A 443 -16.43 -35.96 -13.54
C TRP A 443 -17.19 -34.85 -14.25
N GLY A 444 -17.67 -35.09 -15.47
CA GLY A 444 -18.50 -34.16 -16.24
C GLY A 444 -17.83 -33.71 -17.53
N ALA A 445 -18.18 -32.50 -17.97
CA ALA A 445 -17.57 -31.89 -19.15
C ALA A 445 -16.10 -31.50 -18.85
N PHE A 446 -15.23 -31.70 -19.83
CA PHE A 446 -13.83 -31.30 -19.73
C PHE A 446 -13.57 -30.06 -20.59
N ASP A 447 -13.16 -28.98 -19.95
CA ASP A 447 -12.73 -27.76 -20.63
C ASP A 447 -11.20 -27.72 -20.70
N MET A 448 -10.66 -27.83 -21.91
CA MET A 448 -9.23 -27.84 -22.15
C MET A 448 -8.76 -26.45 -22.58
N ALA A 449 -8.09 -25.74 -21.68
CA ALA A 449 -7.36 -24.54 -22.05
C ALA A 449 -6.29 -24.87 -23.09
N VAL A 450 -6.22 -24.07 -24.15
CA VAL A 450 -5.29 -24.30 -25.24
C VAL A 450 -4.13 -23.33 -25.12
N GLY A 451 -2.91 -23.86 -25.06
CA GLY A 451 -1.71 -23.05 -25.13
C GLY A 451 -0.44 -23.88 -25.05
N SER A 452 0.53 -23.57 -25.91
CA SER A 452 1.83 -24.24 -25.89
C SER A 452 2.77 -23.69 -24.82
N LYS A 453 2.48 -22.49 -24.28
CA LYS A 453 3.32 -21.78 -23.31
C LYS A 453 2.48 -20.98 -22.32
N ILE A 454 2.98 -20.88 -21.09
CA ILE A 454 2.46 -19.98 -20.06
C ILE A 454 3.28 -18.69 -20.14
N THR A 455 2.63 -17.59 -20.53
CA THR A 455 3.29 -16.31 -20.81
C THR A 455 3.31 -15.37 -19.62
N SER A 456 2.45 -15.58 -18.63
CA SER A 456 2.40 -14.77 -17.42
C SER A 456 1.80 -15.56 -16.27
N VAL A 457 2.31 -15.36 -15.05
CA VAL A 457 1.70 -15.87 -13.83
C VAL A 457 1.75 -14.77 -12.76
N PHE A 458 0.63 -14.44 -12.12
CA PHE A 458 0.56 -13.34 -11.16
C PHE A 458 -0.46 -13.57 -10.04
N PRO A 459 -0.29 -12.96 -8.85
CA PRO A 459 -1.25 -13.06 -7.75
C PRO A 459 -2.59 -12.37 -8.06
N GLY A 460 -3.67 -12.89 -7.50
CA GLY A 460 -5.02 -12.37 -7.69
C GLY A 460 -5.70 -12.85 -8.96
N ALA A 461 -6.89 -12.28 -9.21
CA ALA A 461 -7.78 -12.69 -10.28
C ALA A 461 -7.62 -11.86 -11.56
N ALA A 462 -7.84 -12.50 -12.72
CA ALA A 462 -7.90 -11.80 -14.00
C ALA A 462 -9.08 -10.82 -14.05
N ASP A 463 -10.27 -11.26 -13.67
CA ASP A 463 -11.48 -10.43 -13.50
C ASP A 463 -11.86 -10.40 -12.01
N ALA A 464 -11.16 -9.55 -11.25
CA ALA A 464 -11.34 -9.47 -9.80
C ALA A 464 -12.77 -9.11 -9.38
N ALA A 465 -13.48 -8.30 -10.18
CA ALA A 465 -14.87 -7.93 -9.90
C ALA A 465 -15.84 -9.11 -10.01
N ALA A 466 -15.59 -10.03 -10.95
CA ALA A 466 -16.38 -11.26 -11.09
C ALA A 466 -15.97 -12.34 -10.08
N PHE A 467 -14.67 -12.43 -9.78
CA PHE A 467 -14.11 -13.47 -8.91
C PHE A 467 -14.37 -13.20 -7.42
N PHE A 468 -14.28 -11.94 -7.01
CA PHE A 468 -14.56 -11.46 -5.65
C PHE A 468 -15.78 -10.53 -5.70
N PRO A 469 -17.00 -11.07 -5.72
CA PRO A 469 -18.19 -10.23 -5.65
C PRO A 469 -18.13 -9.39 -4.37
N ALA A 470 -18.35 -8.09 -4.49
CA ALA A 470 -18.31 -7.19 -3.36
C ALA A 470 -19.48 -7.51 -2.41
N ASP A 471 -19.17 -7.86 -1.17
CA ASP A 471 -20.13 -7.81 -0.08
C ASP A 471 -20.17 -6.37 0.46
N GLU A 472 -21.38 -5.81 0.60
CA GLU A 472 -21.58 -4.52 1.25
C GLU A 472 -21.48 -4.71 2.77
N GLU A 473 -20.26 -4.66 3.31
CA GLU A 473 -20.10 -4.48 4.75
C GLU A 473 -20.46 -3.03 5.12
N ILE A 474 -21.40 -2.88 6.04
CA ILE A 474 -21.80 -1.59 6.58
C ILE A 474 -20.88 -1.26 7.74
N GLU A 475 -19.96 -0.32 7.53
CA GLU A 475 -19.11 0.22 8.59
C GLU A 475 -19.97 0.84 9.70
N ALA A 476 -19.67 0.50 10.95
CA ALA A 476 -20.40 1.03 12.10
C ALA A 476 -20.04 2.50 12.32
N THR A 477 -21.05 3.37 12.46
CA THR A 477 -20.79 4.77 12.82
C THR A 477 -20.31 4.85 14.28
N PRO A 478 -19.17 5.51 14.55
CA PRO A 478 -18.69 5.68 15.91
C PRO A 478 -19.66 6.52 16.75
N ALA A 479 -19.63 6.33 18.06
CA ALA A 479 -20.40 7.15 18.98
C ALA A 479 -19.94 8.62 18.93
N PRO A 480 -20.82 9.60 19.23
CA PRO A 480 -20.44 11.00 19.25
C PRO A 480 -19.27 11.27 20.21
N LEU A 481 -18.27 12.02 19.73
CA LEU A 481 -17.10 12.41 20.51
C LEU A 481 -17.51 13.24 21.74
N THR A 482 -17.03 12.84 22.92
CA THR A 482 -17.21 13.60 24.16
C THR A 482 -15.92 14.33 24.54
N LEU A 483 -15.91 15.65 24.40
CA LEU A 483 -14.74 16.47 24.72
C LEU A 483 -14.48 16.56 26.22
N THR A 484 -13.21 16.42 26.61
CA THR A 484 -12.72 16.68 27.97
C THR A 484 -12.64 18.18 28.27
N GLU A 485 -12.31 18.56 29.51
CA GLU A 485 -12.01 19.95 29.85
C GLU A 485 -10.80 20.47 29.07
N LEU A 486 -9.75 19.65 28.93
CA LEU A 486 -8.55 19.99 28.16
C LEU A 486 -8.90 20.23 26.68
N ASP A 487 -9.68 19.34 26.06
CA ASP A 487 -10.12 19.51 24.68
C ASP A 487 -10.87 20.83 24.46
N ARG A 488 -11.73 21.22 25.41
CA ARG A 488 -12.45 22.51 25.34
C ARG A 488 -11.52 23.71 25.44
N MET A 489 -10.43 23.63 26.21
CA MET A 489 -9.42 24.69 26.24
C MET A 489 -8.68 24.78 24.90
N TYR A 490 -8.26 23.64 24.32
CA TYR A 490 -7.70 23.63 22.96
C TYR A 490 -8.68 24.17 21.91
N GLN A 491 -9.98 23.84 22.01
CA GLN A 491 -11.01 24.38 21.13
C GLN A 491 -11.08 25.91 21.24
N THR A 492 -11.09 26.45 22.46
CA THR A 492 -11.13 27.90 22.70
C THR A 492 -9.94 28.60 22.04
N VAL A 493 -8.72 28.07 22.23
CA VAL A 493 -7.50 28.61 21.60
C VAL A 493 -7.56 28.51 20.07
N ARG A 494 -8.09 27.40 19.54
CA ARG A 494 -8.31 27.20 18.11
C ARG A 494 -9.33 28.19 17.52
N ASP A 495 -10.43 28.44 18.23
CA ASP A 495 -11.47 29.38 17.78
C ASP A 495 -10.92 30.81 17.72
N ILE A 496 -10.21 31.26 18.78
CA ILE A 496 -9.51 32.55 18.80
C ILE A 496 -8.53 32.67 17.63
N ARG A 497 -7.79 31.59 17.32
CA ARG A 497 -6.86 31.56 16.18
C ARG A 497 -7.59 31.73 14.85
N ASN A 498 -8.70 31.02 14.66
CA ASN A 498 -9.47 31.05 13.40
C ASN A 498 -10.15 32.40 13.16
N GLU A 499 -10.44 33.18 14.20
CA GLU A 499 -10.94 34.55 14.06
C GLU A 499 -9.88 35.50 13.46
N GLY A 500 -8.59 35.19 13.61
CA GLY A 500 -7.47 35.97 13.04
C GLY A 500 -7.27 37.35 13.67
N ILE A 501 -8.03 37.69 14.72
CA ILE A 501 -7.93 38.96 15.45
C ILE A 501 -7.99 38.67 16.95
N LEU A 502 -7.01 39.20 17.70
CA LEU A 502 -6.94 39.01 19.15
C LEU A 502 -7.53 40.21 19.91
N HIS A 503 -8.74 40.07 20.49
CA HIS A 503 -9.41 41.09 21.31
C HIS A 503 -8.99 41.01 22.80
N GLU A 504 -9.31 42.03 23.60
CA GLU A 504 -9.03 42.03 25.06
C GLU A 504 -9.70 40.84 25.77
N ALA A 505 -10.95 40.56 25.43
CA ALA A 505 -11.67 39.38 25.96
C ALA A 505 -10.97 38.06 25.63
N HIS A 506 -10.30 37.94 24.47
CA HIS A 506 -9.52 36.74 24.14
C HIS A 506 -8.29 36.63 25.02
N ILE A 507 -7.61 37.73 25.33
CA ILE A 507 -6.45 37.73 26.23
C ILE A 507 -6.88 37.28 27.62
N GLU A 508 -7.99 37.79 28.14
CA GLU A 508 -8.55 37.36 29.42
C GLU A 508 -8.86 35.85 29.44
N GLN A 509 -9.43 35.32 28.36
CA GLN A 509 -9.66 33.88 28.21
C GLN A 509 -8.35 33.08 28.18
N LEU A 510 -7.34 33.52 27.43
CA LEU A 510 -6.03 32.86 27.36
C LEU A 510 -5.31 32.87 28.72
N VAL A 511 -5.41 33.96 29.49
CA VAL A 511 -4.89 34.05 30.86
C VAL A 511 -5.62 33.07 31.78
N ALA A 512 -6.96 33.01 31.72
CA ALA A 512 -7.74 32.05 32.50
C ALA A 512 -7.37 30.60 32.18
N ILE A 513 -7.17 30.27 30.89
CA ILE A 513 -6.67 28.96 30.46
C ILE A 513 -5.28 28.70 31.06
N GLN A 514 -4.35 29.64 30.98
CA GLN A 514 -3.02 29.49 31.57
C GLN A 514 -3.08 29.17 33.08
N GLU A 515 -3.96 29.83 33.84
CA GLU A 515 -4.15 29.57 35.27
C GLU A 515 -4.64 28.14 35.54
N VAL A 516 -5.62 27.67 34.78
CA VAL A 516 -6.12 26.28 34.84
C VAL A 516 -5.00 25.30 34.52
N LEU A 517 -4.22 25.58 33.47
CA LEU A 517 -3.09 24.74 33.07
C LEU A 517 -2.04 24.63 34.18
N ASN A 518 -1.75 25.73 34.89
CA ASN A 518 -0.77 25.72 35.98
C ASN A 518 -1.23 24.88 37.17
N LYS A 519 -2.53 24.84 37.43
CA LYS A 519 -3.10 24.16 38.58
C LYS A 519 -3.33 22.67 38.35
N PHE A 520 -3.81 22.30 37.16
CA PHE A 520 -4.31 20.95 36.90
C PHE A 520 -3.55 20.20 35.79
N TYR A 521 -2.84 20.92 34.92
CA TYR A 521 -2.23 20.36 33.72
C TYR A 521 -0.75 20.75 33.59
N ALA A 522 0.04 20.42 34.62
CA ALA A 522 1.45 20.82 34.71
C ALA A 522 2.31 20.31 33.54
N LYS A 523 1.90 19.21 32.88
CA LYS A 523 2.63 18.60 31.76
C LYS A 523 2.22 19.11 30.36
N GLU A 524 1.19 19.95 30.26
CA GLU A 524 0.65 20.42 28.97
C GLU A 524 1.51 21.52 28.35
N TRP A 525 2.57 21.13 27.65
CA TRP A 525 3.48 22.07 26.99
C TRP A 525 2.90 22.59 25.65
N LEU A 526 2.16 21.75 24.91
CA LEU A 526 1.71 22.09 23.55
C LEU A 526 0.67 23.23 23.58
N LEU A 527 -0.33 23.17 24.46
CA LEU A 527 -1.29 24.27 24.60
C LEU A 527 -0.63 25.56 25.09
N ARG A 528 0.36 25.47 25.98
CA ARG A 528 1.14 26.65 26.43
C ARG A 528 1.89 27.30 25.26
N LEU A 529 2.46 26.48 24.38
CA LEU A 529 3.12 26.95 23.17
C LEU A 529 2.13 27.60 22.19
N GLU A 530 0.96 26.99 21.96
CA GLU A 530 -0.10 27.57 21.12
C GLU A 530 -0.59 28.93 21.63
N ILE A 531 -0.79 29.07 22.95
CA ILE A 531 -1.17 30.36 23.56
C ILE A 531 -0.05 31.38 23.39
N LEU A 532 1.19 31.00 23.70
CA LEU A 532 2.35 31.89 23.57
C LEU A 532 2.48 32.42 22.15
N GLU A 533 2.34 31.54 21.17
CA GLU A 533 2.39 31.88 19.76
C GLU A 533 1.32 32.91 19.38
N LEU A 534 0.06 32.66 19.73
CA LEU A 534 -1.04 33.59 19.43
C LEU A 534 -0.81 34.99 20.00
N LEU A 535 -0.30 35.07 21.23
CA LEU A 535 0.01 36.32 21.91
C LEU A 535 1.15 37.08 21.18
N LEU A 536 2.21 36.37 20.79
CA LEU A 536 3.36 36.97 20.11
C LEU A 536 3.04 37.39 18.67
N ASP A 537 2.31 36.58 17.90
CA ASP A 537 1.88 36.89 16.54
C ASP A 537 1.10 38.21 16.48
N HIS A 538 0.31 38.50 17.52
CA HIS A 538 -0.48 39.72 17.64
C HIS A 538 0.20 40.84 18.45
N ASN A 539 1.40 40.60 18.98
CA ASN A 539 2.12 41.52 19.86
C ASN A 539 1.26 42.01 21.06
N LYS A 540 0.61 41.09 21.77
CA LYS A 540 -0.22 41.36 22.95
C LYS A 540 0.11 40.42 24.12
N GLY A 541 -0.39 40.73 25.31
CA GLY A 541 -0.28 39.84 26.48
C GLY A 541 1.15 39.63 26.98
N HIS A 542 2.00 40.66 26.95
CA HIS A 542 3.43 40.56 27.25
C HIS A 542 3.77 39.85 28.58
N GLU A 543 3.03 40.13 29.66
CA GLU A 543 3.23 39.48 30.97
C GLU A 543 2.92 37.97 30.89
N THR A 544 1.80 37.61 30.27
CA THR A 544 1.39 36.23 30.01
C THR A 544 2.41 35.50 29.15
N SER A 545 2.89 36.12 28.06
CA SER A 545 3.93 35.57 27.19
C SER A 545 5.24 35.30 27.95
N ALA A 546 5.68 36.24 28.80
CA ALA A 546 6.88 36.05 29.61
C ALA A 546 6.72 34.89 30.61
N ALA A 547 5.55 34.78 31.25
CA ALA A 547 5.24 33.68 32.14
C ALA A 547 5.22 32.33 31.41
N LEU A 548 4.60 32.26 30.22
CA LEU A 548 4.57 31.04 29.39
C LEU A 548 5.96 30.61 28.93
N LEU A 549 6.81 31.56 28.50
CA LEU A 549 8.21 31.28 28.15
C LEU A 549 8.99 30.68 29.34
N GLN A 550 8.85 31.30 30.52
CA GLN A 550 9.47 30.77 31.73
C GLN A 550 8.96 29.35 32.03
N GLN A 551 7.65 29.11 31.95
CA GLN A 551 7.07 27.80 32.18
C GLN A 551 7.61 26.75 31.19
N LEU A 552 7.60 27.06 29.90
CA LEU A 552 8.12 26.18 28.86
C LEU A 552 9.60 25.82 29.10
N SER A 553 10.40 26.77 29.60
CA SER A 553 11.80 26.51 29.97
C SER A 553 11.98 25.55 31.16
N THR A 554 10.94 25.31 31.97
CA THR A 554 11.03 24.40 33.13
C THR A 554 10.79 22.93 32.80
N PHE A 555 10.34 22.60 31.59
CA PHE A 555 10.06 21.22 31.11
C PHE A 555 11.34 20.40 30.83
N THR A 556 12.39 20.59 31.61
CA THR A 556 13.76 20.07 31.38
C THR A 556 13.96 18.60 31.75
N THR A 557 13.00 17.97 32.43
CA THR A 557 13.15 16.59 32.93
C THR A 557 12.97 15.53 31.85
N ASP A 558 12.41 15.89 30.70
CA ASP A 558 12.20 15.01 29.55
C ASP A 558 12.89 15.63 28.32
N GLU A 559 13.92 14.94 27.81
CA GLU A 559 14.74 15.42 26.70
C GLU A 559 13.94 15.54 25.40
N ALA A 560 12.99 14.62 25.14
CA ALA A 560 12.17 14.64 23.94
C ALA A 560 11.21 15.84 23.99
N ILE A 561 10.52 16.05 25.12
CA ILE A 561 9.65 17.22 25.30
C ILE A 561 10.45 18.52 25.21
N THR A 562 11.64 18.58 25.83
CA THR A 562 12.51 19.76 25.76
C THR A 562 12.86 20.11 24.31
N ARG A 563 13.21 19.10 23.50
CA ARG A 563 13.52 19.27 22.09
C ARG A 563 12.31 19.74 21.29
N LEU A 564 11.11 19.18 21.53
CA LEU A 564 9.86 19.64 20.91
C LEU A 564 9.56 21.11 21.27
N ILE A 565 9.62 21.48 22.54
CA ILE A 565 9.41 22.87 22.96
C ILE A 565 10.40 23.80 22.25
N ASN A 566 11.69 23.47 22.25
CA ASN A 566 12.72 24.29 21.60
C ASN A 566 12.49 24.43 20.08
N ASN A 567 12.09 23.34 19.40
CA ASN A 567 11.71 23.37 18.00
C ASN A 567 10.50 24.32 17.77
N GLY A 568 9.50 24.26 18.64
CA GLY A 568 8.35 25.17 18.62
C GLY A 568 8.75 26.63 18.80
N LEU A 569 9.54 26.92 19.84
CA LEU A 569 10.02 28.27 20.15
C LEU A 569 10.86 28.87 19.00
N ALA A 570 11.64 28.05 18.31
CA ALA A 570 12.45 28.48 17.17
C ALA A 570 11.63 28.99 15.96
N LEU A 571 10.34 28.64 15.89
CA LEU A 571 9.43 29.10 14.84
C LEU A 571 8.60 30.33 15.22
N LEU A 572 8.68 30.80 16.46
CA LEU A 572 7.95 31.99 16.90
C LEU A 572 8.54 33.24 16.22
N PRO A 573 7.72 34.24 15.84
CA PRO A 573 8.24 35.49 15.32
C PRO A 573 9.01 36.22 16.42
N VAL A 574 10.34 36.11 16.40
CA VAL A 574 11.19 36.88 17.31
C VAL A 574 11.17 38.34 16.87
N LYS A 575 10.26 39.13 17.43
CA LYS A 575 10.40 40.59 17.52
C LYS A 575 10.72 40.95 18.96
N ASP A 576 12.00 41.20 19.23
CA ASP A 576 12.50 41.95 20.40
C ASP A 576 11.85 41.63 21.76
N VAL A 577 11.75 40.36 22.13
CA VAL A 577 11.75 40.03 23.57
C VAL A 577 13.22 40.01 23.99
N LYS A 578 13.68 41.12 24.58
CA LYS A 578 15.03 41.24 25.14
C LYS A 578 15.35 40.02 25.97
N ASN A 579 16.31 39.25 25.49
CA ASN A 579 16.87 38.10 26.17
C ASN A 579 17.81 38.59 27.27
N ASP A 580 17.28 39.17 28.35
CA ASP A 580 18.02 39.45 29.58
C ASP A 580 18.02 38.19 30.45
N ALA A 581 18.63 37.13 29.94
CA ALA A 581 19.06 35.98 30.71
C ALA A 581 20.41 35.51 30.15
N THR A 582 21.45 36.27 30.49
CA THR A 582 22.84 35.80 30.45
C THR A 582 22.97 34.55 31.33
N ILE A 583 23.22 33.40 30.71
CA ILE A 583 23.70 32.20 31.39
C ILE A 583 25.20 32.11 31.11
N ASN A 584 25.99 32.21 32.18
CA ASN A 584 27.40 31.80 32.24
C ASN A 584 27.52 30.28 32.14
#